data_AF-A0A0U1D4H5-F1
#
_entry.id   AF-A0A0U1D4H5-F1
#
_cell.length_a   1.000
_cell.length_b   1.000
_cell.length_c   1.000
_cell.angle_alpha   90.00
_cell.angle_beta   90.00
_cell.angle_gamma   90.00
#
_symmetry.space_group_name_H-M   'P 1'
#
loop_
_entity.id
_entity.type
_entity.pdbx_description
1 polymer ?
#
loop_
_entity_poly.entity_id
_entity_poly.type
_entity_poly.pdbx_seq_one_letter_code
_entity_poly.pdbx_strand_id
1 'polypeptide(L)' 'MTQAIHITTAEITDRSSALTMVKNAKESLSEVKNILVDAGYTGENFATQMKVTIGATVEVKHLCCIAKKMGC' A
#
# COMPACT_ATOMS: atom_id res chain seq x y z
N MET A 1 -0.97 1.24 -19.04
CA MET A 1 -0.29 1.46 -17.75
C MET A 1 -1.32 2.07 -16.81
N THR A 2 -1.73 1.35 -15.77
CA THR A 2 -2.74 1.82 -14.81
C THR A 2 -2.07 2.73 -13.80
N GLN A 3 -2.47 4.00 -13.75
CA GLN A 3 -2.03 4.97 -12.76
C GLN A 3 -3.27 5.52 -12.03
N ALA A 4 -3.16 5.67 -10.71
CA ALA A 4 -4.19 6.26 -9.88
C ALA A 4 -3.58 7.31 -8.95
N ILE A 5 -4.28 8.41 -8.75
CA ILE A 5 -3.95 9.47 -7.79
C ILE A 5 -5.22 9.72 -6.97
N HIS A 6 -5.09 9.68 -5.64
CA HIS A 6 -6.20 9.96 -4.73
C HIS A 6 -5.83 11.14 -3.85
N ILE A 7 -6.60 12.23 -3.96
CA ILE A 7 -6.37 13.48 -3.23
C ILE A 7 -7.34 13.50 -2.06
N THR A 8 -6.79 13.58 -0.86
CA THR A 8 -7.55 13.75 0.38
C THR A 8 -7.06 14.98 1.13
N THR A 9 -7.91 15.46 2.03
CA THR A 9 -7.58 16.48 3.02
C THR A 9 -6.67 15.90 4.12
N ALA A 10 -5.95 16.77 4.83
CA ALA A 10 -4.82 16.39 5.70
C ALA A 10 -5.22 15.61 6.96
N GLU A 11 -6.50 15.63 7.35
CA GLU A 11 -7.03 14.86 8.47
C GLU A 11 -7.17 13.36 8.14
N ILE A 12 -7.18 13.00 6.86
CA ILE A 12 -7.25 11.60 6.43
C ILE A 12 -5.85 11.01 6.39
N THR A 13 -5.65 9.95 7.17
CA THR A 13 -4.36 9.24 7.17
C THR A 13 -4.06 8.59 5.82
N ASP A 14 -2.79 8.55 5.45
CA ASP A 14 -2.29 7.94 4.21
C ASP A 14 -2.73 6.47 4.01
N ARG A 15 -2.89 5.72 5.10
CA ARG A 15 -3.37 4.34 5.08
C ARG A 15 -4.85 4.25 4.70
N SER A 16 -5.67 5.16 5.24
CA SER A 16 -7.09 5.21 4.93
C SER A 16 -7.33 5.68 3.49
N SER A 17 -6.61 6.72 3.05
CA SER A 17 -6.71 7.23 1.68
C SER A 17 -6.24 6.18 0.66
N ALA A 18 -5.13 5.49 0.92
CA ALA A 18 -4.65 4.40 0.06
C ALA A 18 -5.66 3.24 -0.04
N LEU A 19 -6.31 2.87 1.07
CA LEU A 19 -7.35 1.84 1.04
C LEU A 19 -8.56 2.27 0.22
N THR A 20 -9.03 3.51 0.39
CA THR A 20 -10.14 4.06 -0.42
C THR A 20 -9.79 4.06 -1.91
N MET A 21 -8.56 4.46 -2.26
CA MET A 21 -8.08 4.41 -3.64
C MET A 21 -8.13 2.99 -4.21
N VAL A 22 -7.62 1.99 -3.46
CA VAL A 22 -7.64 0.59 -3.89
C VAL A 22 -9.07 0.04 -4.00
N LYS A 23 -9.97 0.40 -3.09
CA LYS A 23 -11.39 0.04 -3.16
C LYS A 23 -12.04 0.58 -4.43
N ASN A 24 -11.79 1.84 -4.77
CA ASN A 24 -12.34 2.47 -5.97
C ASN A 24 -11.77 1.86 -7.26
N ALA A 25 -10.54 1.35 -7.22
CA ALA A 25 -9.86 0.71 -8.35
C ALA A 25 -9.92 -0.83 -8.32
N LYS A 26 -10.80 -1.44 -7.50
CA LYS A 26 -10.82 -2.89 -7.24
C LYS A 26 -10.84 -3.75 -8.51
N GLU A 27 -11.67 -3.39 -9.49
CA GLU A 27 -11.78 -4.14 -10.74
C GLU A 27 -10.48 -4.09 -11.55
N SER A 28 -9.87 -2.90 -11.63
CA SER A 28 -8.60 -2.67 -12.32
C SER A 28 -7.38 -3.32 -11.63
N LEU A 29 -7.51 -3.64 -10.34
CA LEU A 29 -6.46 -4.24 -9.51
C LEU A 29 -6.73 -5.72 -9.19
N SER A 30 -7.75 -6.33 -9.80
CA SER A 30 -8.21 -7.69 -9.47
C SER A 30 -7.17 -8.79 -9.68
N GLU A 31 -6.21 -8.58 -10.58
CA GLU A 31 -5.13 -9.54 -10.85
C GLU A 31 -3.86 -9.28 -10.01
N VAL A 32 -3.83 -8.20 -9.24
CA VAL A 32 -2.66 -7.83 -8.42
C VAL A 32 -2.52 -8.82 -7.27
N LYS A 33 -1.35 -9.47 -7.19
CA LYS A 33 -1.07 -10.48 -6.15
C LYS A 33 -0.33 -9.91 -4.94
N ASN A 34 0.57 -8.96 -5.16
CA ASN A 34 1.42 -8.36 -4.14
C ASN A 34 1.44 -6.83 -4.30
N ILE A 35 1.37 -6.13 -3.17
CA ILE A 35 1.50 -4.67 -3.10
C ILE A 35 2.76 -4.35 -2.31
N LEU A 36 3.63 -3.54 -2.90
CA LEU A 36 4.80 -3.01 -2.23
C LEU A 36 4.45 -1.68 -1.55
N VAL A 37 4.75 -1.55 -0.27
CA VAL A 37 4.47 -0.31 0.48
C VAL A 37 5.68 0.16 1.30
N ASP A 38 5.70 1.44 1.61
CA ASP A 38 6.69 2.03 2.51
C ASP A 38 6.52 1.50 3.96
N ALA A 39 7.58 1.58 4.76
CA ALA A 39 7.57 1.27 6.19
C ALA A 39 6.49 2.04 6.99
N GLY A 40 6.07 3.22 6.54
CA GLY A 40 4.93 3.96 7.13
C GLY A 40 3.58 3.23 7.06
N TYR A 41 3.46 2.22 6.18
CA TYR A 41 2.26 1.39 6.00
C TYR A 41 2.33 0.05 6.74
N THR A 42 3.25 -0.07 7.70
CA THR A 42 3.33 -1.23 8.59
C THR A 42 2.06 -1.41 9.44
N GLY A 43 1.76 -2.66 9.78
CA GLY A 43 0.64 -3.05 10.65
C GLY A 43 -0.32 -4.05 10.01
N GLU A 44 -0.75 -5.03 10.81
CA GLU A 44 -1.62 -6.13 10.36
C GLU A 44 -2.96 -5.65 9.80
N ASN A 45 -3.51 -4.55 10.34
CA ASN A 45 -4.79 -4.01 9.92
C ASN A 45 -4.79 -3.59 8.43
N PHE A 46 -3.75 -2.89 7.97
CA PHE A 46 -3.67 -2.45 6.59
C PHE A 46 -3.48 -3.64 5.62
N ALA A 47 -2.57 -4.56 5.94
CA ALA A 47 -2.33 -5.76 5.15
C ALA A 47 -3.59 -6.62 5.02
N THR A 48 -4.32 -6.80 6.12
CA THR A 48 -5.59 -7.54 6.15
C THR A 48 -6.63 -6.87 5.26
N GLN A 49 -6.79 -5.54 5.36
CA GLN A 49 -7.76 -4.82 4.54
C GLN A 49 -7.43 -4.90 3.05
N MET A 50 -6.16 -4.86 2.66
CA MET A 50 -5.75 -5.07 1.26
C MET A 50 -6.05 -6.48 0.77
N LYS A 51 -5.78 -7.49 1.61
CA LYS A 51 -6.09 -8.89 1.32
C LYS A 51 -7.60 -9.09 1.13
N VAL A 52 -8.43 -8.48 1.97
CA VAL A 52 -9.90 -8.56 1.86
C VAL A 52 -10.41 -7.79 0.62
N THR A 53 -9.79 -6.65 0.30
CA THR A 53 -10.29 -5.78 -0.78
C THR A 53 -9.99 -6.33 -2.16
N ILE A 54 -8.75 -6.75 -2.42
CA ILE A 54 -8.29 -7.20 -3.76
C ILE A 54 -7.59 -8.56 -3.76
N GLY A 55 -7.50 -9.26 -2.63
CA GLY A 55 -6.83 -10.57 -2.56
C GLY A 55 -5.30 -10.51 -2.53
N ALA A 56 -4.71 -9.31 -2.55
CA ALA A 56 -3.27 -9.11 -2.59
C ALA A 56 -2.61 -9.22 -1.21
N THR A 57 -1.35 -9.67 -1.17
CA THR A 57 -0.50 -9.58 0.03
C THR A 57 0.25 -8.26 0.05
N VAL A 58 0.59 -7.76 1.24
CA VAL A 58 1.35 -6.52 1.40
C VAL A 58 2.77 -6.84 1.83
N GLU A 59 3.74 -6.34 1.07
CA GLU A 59 5.15 -6.42 1.40
C GLU A 59 5.67 -5.03 1.76
N VAL A 60 6.18 -4.90 2.98
CA VAL A 60 6.75 -3.64 3.47
C VAL A 60 8.22 -3.56 3.08
N LYS A 61 8.61 -2.49 2.37
CA LYS A 61 10.02 -2.16 2.13
C LYS A 61 10.40 -0.92 2.91
N HIS A 62 11.48 -1.04 3.66
CA HIS A 62 12.10 0.09 4.33
C HIS A 62 13.01 0.79 3.33
N LEU A 63 12.60 1.97 2.86
CA LEU A 63 13.41 2.78 1.95
C LEU A 63 14.79 3.10 2.55
N CYS A 64 14.89 3.20 3.88
CA CYS A 64 16.15 3.46 4.60
C CYS A 64 17.12 2.26 4.61
N CYS A 65 16.66 1.02 4.48
CA CYS A 65 17.52 -0.16 4.65
C CYS A 65 18.41 -0.50 3.44
N ILE A 66 18.27 0.21 2.30
CA ILE A 66 19.26 0.11 1.22
C ILE A 66 20.63 0.57 1.74
N ALA A 67 20.68 1.54 2.66
CA ALA A 67 21.92 1.97 3.30
C ALA A 67 22.50 0.92 4.28
N LYS A 68 21.66 0.17 5.00
CA LYS A 68 22.13 -0.83 5.99
C LYS A 68 22.63 -2.14 5.38
N LYS A 69 22.16 -2.53 4.19
CA LYS A 69 22.74 -3.69 3.47
C LYS A 69 24.09 -3.39 2.80
N MET A 70 24.53 -2.13 2.82
CA MET A 70 25.83 -1.68 2.30
C MET A 70 26.85 -1.28 3.39
N GLY A 71 26.60 -1.57 4.66
CA GLY A 71 27.60 -1.35 5.72
C GLY A 71 27.87 0.12 6.01
N CYS A 72 26.93 0.80 6.64
CA CYS A 72 27.17 2.01 7.43
C CYS A 72 26.77 1.71 8.88
#